data_AF-A0A016W622-F1
#
_entry.id   AF-A0A016W622-F1
#
_cell.length_a   1.000
_cell.length_b   1.000
_cell.length_c   1.000
_cell.angle_alpha   90.00
_cell.angle_beta   90.00
_cell.angle_gamma   90.00
#
_symmetry.space_group_name_H-M   'P 1'
#
loop_
_entity.id
_entity.type
_entity.pdbx_description
1 polymer ?
#
loop_
_entity_poly.entity_id
_entity_poly.type
_entity_poly.pdbx_seq_one_letter_code
_entity_poly.pdbx_strand_id
1 'polypeptide(L)'
;LYIRKKIKERFLMANKKPVDVTIRRGLLQIGDKQPMKPTIVAYKYGIGLSTWNGLPLRELLTAEEKRAIDSGELKYGTEKLDVDLSDIQLVPSTSSVSNNVEEEQQTTDSNSENCTASSSGNDVGPNNRKRINPSEDKENPAKLLKLN
;
A
#
# COMPACT_ATOMS: atom_id res chain seq x y z
N LEU A 1 2.78 5.08 4.61
CA LEU A 1 2.09 5.91 5.63
C LEU A 1 1.17 5.08 6.55
N TYR A 2 0.35 4.18 6.00
CA TYR A 2 -0.65 3.39 6.73
C TYR A 2 -0.10 2.59 7.92
N ILE A 3 0.92 1.74 7.71
CA ILE A 3 1.50 0.89 8.76
C ILE A 3 2.03 1.72 9.93
N ARG A 4 2.74 2.82 9.64
CA ARG A 4 3.22 3.78 10.66
C ARG A 4 2.08 4.35 11.50
N LYS A 5 0.97 4.74 10.85
CA LYS A 5 -0.22 5.25 11.53
C LYS A 5 -0.81 4.19 12.46
N LYS A 6 -0.97 2.95 11.98
CA LYS A 6 -1.53 1.85 12.77
C LYS A 6 -0.71 1.47 13.99
N ILE A 7 0.61 1.44 13.87
CA ILE A 7 1.49 1.18 15.01
C ILE A 7 1.27 2.27 16.07
N LYS A 8 1.31 3.55 15.67
CA LYS A 8 1.11 4.68 16.60
C LYS A 8 -0.25 4.66 17.28
N GLU A 9 -1.32 4.40 16.52
CA GLU A 9 -2.68 4.26 17.07
C GLU A 9 -2.74 3.18 18.16
N ARG A 10 -2.09 2.03 17.94
CA ARG A 10 -2.10 0.93 18.91
C ARG A 10 -1.32 1.25 20.19
N PHE A 11 -0.19 1.95 20.08
CA PHE A 11 0.52 2.46 21.26
C PHE A 11 -0.31 3.46 22.06
N LEU A 12 -1.04 4.34 21.37
CA LEU A 12 -1.92 5.31 22.00
C LEU A 12 -3.12 4.62 22.69
N MET A 13 -3.78 3.66 22.04
CA MET A 13 -4.89 2.91 22.63
C MET A 13 -4.46 2.06 23.84
N ALA A 14 -3.22 1.57 23.84
CA ALA A 14 -2.68 0.78 24.94
C ALA A 14 -2.12 1.64 26.10
N ASN A 15 -2.17 2.98 26.01
CA ASN A 15 -1.53 3.91 26.95
C ASN A 15 -0.04 3.59 27.19
N LYS A 16 0.66 3.09 26.17
CA LYS A 16 2.08 2.76 26.24
C LYS A 16 2.92 3.87 25.59
N LYS A 17 4.19 3.95 25.98
CA LYS A 17 5.13 4.90 25.35
C LYS A 17 5.23 4.59 23.85
N PRO A 18 4.99 5.58 22.97
CA PRO A 18 5.03 5.34 21.53
C PRO A 18 6.45 5.00 21.09
N VAL A 19 6.59 3.92 20.33
CA VAL A 19 7.86 3.59 19.67
C VAL A 19 8.10 4.57 18.52
N ASP A 20 9.34 5.01 18.35
CA ASP A 20 9.69 5.84 17.21
C ASP A 20 9.56 5.02 15.93
N VAL A 21 8.76 5.52 14.99
CA VAL A 21 8.57 4.88 13.69
C VAL A 21 8.87 5.92 12.63
N THR A 22 9.96 5.70 11.90
CA THR A 22 10.47 6.60 10.87
C THR A 22 10.51 5.92 9.52
N ILE A 23 10.46 6.72 8.45
CA ILE A 23 10.61 6.23 7.07
C ILE A 23 11.87 6.88 6.51
N ARG A 24 12.82 6.07 6.04
CA ARG A 24 14.08 6.53 5.43
C ARG A 24 14.26 5.84 4.09
N ARG A 25 14.33 6.62 3.00
CA ARG A 25 14.51 6.10 1.62
C ARG A 25 13.51 5.00 1.23
N GLY A 26 12.24 5.15 1.63
CA GLY A 26 11.18 4.17 1.36
C GLY A 26 11.17 2.95 2.29
N LEU A 27 12.15 2.79 3.18
CA LEU A 27 12.18 1.75 4.21
C LEU A 27 11.59 2.26 5.52
N LEU A 28 10.92 1.37 6.25
CA LEU A 28 10.32 1.62 7.54
C LEU A 28 11.27 1.14 8.64
N GLN A 29 11.58 2.02 9.58
CA GLN A 29 12.41 1.76 10.75
C GLN A 29 11.55 1.90 12.01
N ILE A 30 11.64 0.92 12.92
CA ILE A 30 10.90 0.87 14.19
C ILE A 30 11.93 0.85 15.32
N GLY A 31 12.02 1.94 16.09
CA GLY A 31 13.05 2.16 17.09
C GLY A 31 14.44 1.99 16.51
N ASP A 32 15.26 1.20 17.19
CA ASP A 32 16.64 0.93 16.82
C ASP A 32 16.81 -0.28 15.87
N LYS A 33 15.70 -0.86 15.39
CA LYS A 33 15.74 -2.01 14.48
C LYS A 33 16.22 -1.60 13.08
N GLN A 34 16.74 -2.57 12.33
CA GLN A 34 17.14 -2.36 10.95
C GLN A 34 15.96 -1.84 10.10
N PRO A 35 16.16 -0.83 9.23
CA PRO A 35 15.13 -0.40 8.29
C PRO A 35 14.75 -1.53 7.33
N MET A 36 13.46 -1.84 7.22
CA MET A 36 12.94 -2.90 6.37
C MET A 36 11.85 -2.38 5.43
N LYS A 37 11.52 -3.14 4.39
CA LYS A 37 10.39 -2.79 3.53
C LYS A 37 9.09 -2.79 4.34
N PRO A 38 8.17 -1.83 4.14
CA PRO A 38 6.91 -1.78 4.88
C PRO A 38 6.09 -3.08 4.78
N THR A 39 6.07 -3.73 3.62
CA THR A 39 5.37 -5.00 3.39
C THR A 39 5.92 -6.13 4.25
N ILE A 40 7.25 -6.19 4.39
CA ILE A 40 7.94 -7.16 5.24
C ILE A 40 7.70 -6.87 6.72
N VAL A 41 7.69 -5.60 7.11
CA VAL A 41 7.30 -5.21 8.47
C VAL A 41 5.87 -5.67 8.76
N ALA A 42 4.92 -5.38 7.88
CA ALA A 42 3.53 -5.79 8.10
C ALA A 42 3.42 -7.31 8.29
N TYR A 43 4.16 -8.09 7.48
CA TYR A 43 4.18 -9.55 7.60
C TYR A 43 4.85 -10.04 8.91
N LYS A 44 6.05 -9.55 9.24
CA LYS A 44 6.81 -9.97 10.43
C LYS A 44 6.09 -9.63 11.74
N TYR A 45 5.39 -8.51 11.77
CA TYR A 45 4.65 -8.03 12.95
C TYR A 45 3.19 -8.45 12.98
N GLY A 46 2.74 -9.26 12.02
CA GLY A 46 1.38 -9.76 12.00
C GLY A 46 0.32 -8.67 11.76
N ILE A 47 0.67 -7.60 11.04
CA ILE A 47 -0.23 -6.49 10.72
C ILE A 47 -1.01 -6.88 9.47
N GLY A 48 -2.29 -7.19 9.62
CA GLY A 48 -3.17 -7.33 8.46
C GLY A 48 -3.47 -5.97 7.83
N LEU A 49 -3.70 -5.99 6.52
CA LEU A 49 -4.00 -4.81 5.72
C LEU A 49 -5.44 -4.83 5.17
N SER A 50 -6.33 -5.57 5.82
CA SER A 50 -7.73 -5.76 5.37
C SER A 50 -8.53 -4.47 5.25
N THR A 51 -8.26 -3.48 6.11
CA THR A 51 -8.94 -2.17 6.08
C THR A 51 -8.21 -1.15 5.21
N TRP A 52 -7.16 -1.56 4.47
CA TRP A 52 -6.54 -0.72 3.47
C TRP A 52 -7.21 -0.99 2.11
N ASN A 53 -7.72 0.08 1.49
CA ASN A 53 -8.31 0.09 0.14
C ASN A 53 -7.33 -0.18 -1.01
N GLY A 54 -6.21 -0.88 -0.77
CA GLY A 54 -5.18 -1.18 -1.75
C GLY A 54 -5.09 -2.66 -2.09
N LEU A 55 -4.02 -3.04 -2.78
CA LEU A 55 -3.72 -4.45 -3.02
C LEU A 55 -3.50 -5.18 -1.68
N PRO A 56 -3.90 -6.45 -1.57
CA PRO A 56 -3.68 -7.23 -0.37
C PRO A 56 -2.19 -7.39 -0.08
N LEU A 57 -1.84 -7.61 1.20
CA LEU A 57 -0.45 -7.73 1.66
C LEU A 57 0.36 -8.72 0.81
N ARG A 58 -0.24 -9.87 0.45
CA ARG A 58 0.44 -10.90 -0.33
C ARG A 58 0.79 -10.45 -1.75
N GLU A 59 -0.02 -9.61 -2.38
CA GLU A 59 0.24 -9.10 -3.74
C GLU A 59 1.34 -8.05 -3.77
N LEU A 60 1.51 -7.32 -2.68
CA LEU A 60 2.56 -6.29 -2.52
C LEU A 60 3.95 -6.86 -2.27
N LEU A 61 4.06 -8.15 -1.97
CA LEU A 61 5.32 -8.85 -1.78
C LEU A 61 5.97 -9.19 -3.12
N THR A 62 7.30 -9.13 -3.17
CA THR A 62 8.06 -9.58 -4.34
C THR A 62 7.99 -11.10 -4.49
N ALA A 63 8.33 -11.61 -5.68
CA ALA A 63 8.37 -13.05 -5.93
C ALA A 63 9.32 -13.78 -4.97
N GLU A 64 10.47 -13.18 -4.66
CA GLU A 64 11.44 -13.69 -3.70
C GLU A 64 10.86 -13.78 -2.29
N GLU A 65 10.17 -12.74 -1.85
CA GLU A 65 9.55 -12.67 -0.52
C GLU A 65 8.42 -13.69 -0.39
N LYS A 66 7.62 -13.88 -1.44
CA LYS A 66 6.59 -14.93 -1.50
C LYS A 66 7.22 -16.32 -1.36
N ARG A 67 8.31 -16.58 -2.08
CA ARG A 67 9.05 -17.84 -1.98
C ARG A 67 9.63 -18.05 -0.58
N ALA A 68 10.14 -17.00 0.07
CA ALA A 68 10.63 -17.06 1.45
C ALA A 68 9.51 -17.41 2.45
N ILE A 69 8.28 -16.94 2.20
CA ILE A 69 7.11 -17.33 2.98
C ILE A 69 6.75 -18.79 2.74
N ASP A 70 6.65 -19.20 1.48
CA ASP A 70 6.23 -20.55 1.10
C ASP A 70 7.25 -21.62 1.56
N SER A 71 8.54 -21.26 1.63
CA SER A 71 9.61 -22.10 2.19
C SER A 71 9.70 -22.06 3.73
N GLY A 72 8.97 -21.16 4.39
CA GLY A 72 8.97 -21.02 5.85
C GLY A 72 10.16 -20.25 6.43
N GLU A 73 11.01 -19.65 5.59
CA GLU A 73 12.11 -18.78 6.00
C GLU A 73 11.57 -17.47 6.60
N LEU A 74 10.52 -16.92 6.01
CA LEU A 74 9.81 -15.75 6.52
C LEU A 74 8.49 -16.17 7.19
N LYS A 75 8.39 -15.98 8.50
CA LYS A 75 7.22 -16.37 9.30
C LYS A 75 6.37 -15.17 9.71
N TYR A 76 5.06 -15.32 9.58
CA TYR A 76 4.10 -14.29 9.99
C TYR A 76 4.14 -14.09 11.51
N GLY A 77 4.13 -12.83 11.96
CA GLY A 77 4.04 -12.51 13.39
C GLY A 77 5.21 -12.99 14.26
N THR A 78 6.39 -13.26 13.66
CA THR A 78 7.58 -13.65 14.43
C THR A 78 8.12 -12.54 15.32
N GLU A 79 7.93 -11.28 14.91
CA GLU A 79 8.31 -10.13 15.73
C GLU A 79 7.08 -9.59 16.45
N LYS A 80 7.22 -9.41 17.77
CA LYS A 80 6.21 -8.78 18.60
C LYS A 80 6.68 -7.41 19.04
N LEU A 81 5.74 -6.47 19.10
CA LEU A 81 5.92 -5.22 19.84
C LEU A 81 5.27 -5.36 21.20
N ASP A 82 5.52 -4.38 22.07
CA ASP A 82 4.85 -4.28 23.37
C ASP A 82 3.32 -4.14 23.25
N VAL A 83 2.82 -3.84 22.05
CA VAL A 83 1.39 -3.78 21.73
C VAL A 83 1.03 -4.86 20.73
N ASP A 84 -0.14 -5.46 20.91
CA ASP A 84 -0.67 -6.42 19.96
C ASP A 84 -1.21 -5.69 18.72
N LEU A 85 -0.78 -6.15 17.55
CA LEU A 85 -1.18 -5.63 16.24
C LEU A 85 -2.04 -6.63 15.46
N SER A 86 -2.26 -7.83 16.03
CA SER A 86 -2.91 -8.99 15.37
C SER A 86 -4.38 -8.76 15.05
N ASP A 87 -5.05 -7.88 15.82
CA ASP A 87 -6.48 -7.57 15.66
C ASP A 87 -6.81 -6.79 14.38
N ILE A 88 -5.81 -6.36 13.60
CA ILE A 88 -6.03 -5.80 12.27
C ILE A 88 -6.19 -7.01 11.33
N GLN A 89 -7.30 -7.74 11.46
CA GLN A 89 -7.43 -9.10 10.96
C GLN A 89 -7.24 -9.20 9.44
N LEU A 90 -6.36 -10.09 8.98
CA LEU A 90 -6.59 -10.84 7.74
C LEU A 90 -7.80 -11.75 8.02
N VAL A 91 -8.97 -11.42 7.50
CA VAL A 91 -10.05 -12.41 7.47
C VAL A 91 -9.72 -13.38 6.33
N PRO A 92 -9.51 -14.68 6.57
CA PRO A 92 -9.64 -15.66 5.50
C PRO A 92 -11.12 -15.69 5.11
N SER A 93 -11.43 -15.37 3.87
CA SER A 93 -12.77 -15.58 3.31
C SER A 93 -13.10 -17.06 3.35
N THR A 94 -13.80 -17.51 4.39
CA THR A 94 -14.65 -18.70 4.31
C THR A 94 -16.07 -18.26 4.58
N SER A 95 -16.83 -18.21 3.49
CA SER A 95 -18.29 -18.23 3.41
C SER A 95 -19.01 -18.67 4.70
N SER A 96 -19.76 -17.75 5.30
CA SER A 96 -21.01 -18.09 5.97
C SER A 96 -22.09 -17.25 5.33
N VAL A 97 -22.81 -17.91 4.42
CA VAL A 97 -24.04 -17.44 3.79
C VAL A 97 -25.03 -17.07 4.90
N SER A 98 -25.33 -15.78 5.06
CA SER A 98 -26.54 -15.35 5.73
C SER A 98 -27.66 -15.38 4.70
N ASN A 99 -28.45 -16.46 4.74
CA ASN A 99 -29.76 -16.49 4.10
C ASN A 99 -30.61 -15.40 4.75
N ASN A 100 -30.89 -14.33 4.03
CA ASN A 100 -32.06 -13.51 4.30
C ASN A 100 -32.99 -13.70 3.11
N VAL A 101 -34.07 -14.43 3.37
CA VAL A 101 -35.23 -14.54 2.51
C VAL A 101 -35.93 -13.19 2.59
N GLU A 102 -35.80 -12.36 1.56
CA GLU A 102 -36.75 -11.28 1.30
C GLU A 102 -37.66 -11.72 0.15
N GLU A 103 -38.92 -11.84 0.53
CA GLU A 103 -40.07 -12.27 -0.23
C GLU A 103 -40.47 -11.21 -1.27
N GLU A 104 -40.96 -11.71 -2.39
CA GLU A 104 -41.42 -11.05 -3.60
C GLU A 104 -42.28 -9.80 -3.38
N GLN A 105 -42.00 -8.74 -4.16
CA GLN A 105 -43.05 -8.06 -4.92
C GLN A 105 -42.58 -7.69 -6.34
N GLN A 106 -43.34 -8.20 -7.30
CA GLN A 106 -43.39 -7.92 -8.74
C GLN A 106 -43.42 -6.40 -9.00
N THR A 107 -42.82 -5.88 -10.07
CA THR A 107 -43.38 -5.66 -11.43
C THR A 107 -42.24 -4.96 -12.24
N THR A 108 -42.07 -4.96 -13.56
CA THR A 108 -42.83 -5.30 -14.77
C THR A 108 -41.86 -5.18 -15.97
N ASP A 109 -42.02 -6.07 -16.94
CA ASP A 109 -41.90 -5.88 -18.40
C ASP A 109 -40.60 -5.40 -19.07
N SER A 110 -39.86 -6.40 -19.56
CA SER A 110 -39.54 -6.67 -20.97
C SER A 110 -39.48 -5.52 -22.00
N ASN A 111 -38.35 -5.54 -22.72
CA ASN A 111 -38.21 -5.57 -24.18
C ASN A 111 -37.60 -4.32 -24.84
N SER A 112 -36.38 -4.48 -25.41
CA SER A 112 -36.07 -4.01 -26.76
C SER A 112 -34.69 -4.53 -27.20
N GLU A 113 -34.74 -5.40 -28.21
CA GLU A 113 -33.67 -5.87 -29.09
C GLU A 113 -33.05 -4.69 -29.86
N ASN A 114 -31.72 -4.51 -29.92
CA ASN A 114 -30.74 -5.16 -30.82
C ASN A 114 -30.27 -4.22 -31.97
N CYS A 115 -29.07 -4.52 -32.48
CA CYS A 115 -28.53 -4.27 -33.84
C CYS A 115 -27.77 -2.97 -34.20
N THR A 116 -26.44 -3.15 -34.34
CA THR A 116 -25.58 -2.88 -35.53
C THR A 116 -25.24 -1.46 -36.07
N ALA A 117 -23.91 -1.27 -36.17
CA ALA A 117 -23.12 -0.64 -37.25
C ALA A 117 -23.25 0.89 -37.41
N SER A 118 -22.22 1.69 -37.70
CA SER A 118 -20.97 1.47 -38.42
C SER A 118 -20.00 2.65 -38.12
N SER A 119 -18.70 2.38 -38.27
CA SER A 119 -17.64 3.28 -38.80
C SER A 119 -17.72 4.80 -38.59
N SER A 120 -16.66 5.38 -38.00
CA SER A 120 -15.75 6.29 -38.74
C SER A 120 -14.57 6.80 -37.88
N GLY A 121 -13.36 6.47 -38.33
CA GLY A 121 -12.15 7.31 -38.33
C GLY A 121 -11.67 7.98 -37.03
N ASN A 122 -10.68 7.38 -36.36
CA ASN A 122 -9.73 8.15 -35.55
C ASN A 122 -8.35 8.11 -36.24
N ASP A 123 -8.06 9.25 -36.85
CA ASP A 123 -6.84 9.67 -37.50
C ASP A 123 -5.62 9.59 -36.57
N VAL A 124 -4.50 9.09 -37.11
CA VAL A 124 -3.22 8.92 -36.44
C VAL A 124 -2.41 10.20 -36.59
N GLY A 125 -2.45 11.08 -35.58
CA GLY A 125 -1.62 12.27 -35.50
C GLY A 125 -0.22 11.98 -34.91
N PRO A 126 0.89 12.36 -35.57
CA PRO A 126 2.24 12.05 -35.09
C PRO A 126 2.73 13.03 -34.00
N ASN A 127 3.34 12.42 -32.98
CA ASN A 127 4.39 12.93 -32.09
C ASN A 127 4.87 14.37 -32.29
N ASN A 128 4.49 15.27 -31.37
CA ASN A 128 5.24 16.50 -31.07
C ASN A 128 5.77 16.45 -29.63
N ARG A 129 6.93 15.79 -29.44
CA ARG A 129 7.76 15.96 -28.23
C ARG A 129 8.52 17.27 -28.35
N LYS A 130 8.01 18.35 -27.76
CA LYS A 130 8.81 19.56 -27.52
C LYS A 130 9.51 19.43 -26.17
N ARG A 131 10.76 18.97 -26.25
CA ARG A 131 11.75 18.96 -25.17
C ARG A 131 12.05 20.42 -24.80
N ILE A 132 11.77 20.82 -23.55
CA ILE A 132 12.25 22.10 -23.01
C ILE A 132 13.24 21.74 -21.90
N ASN A 133 14.51 22.03 -22.15
CA ASN A 133 15.59 21.96 -21.17
C ASN A 133 15.46 23.18 -20.24
N PRO A 134 15.45 23.02 -18.91
CA PRO A 134 15.75 24.13 -18.01
C PRO A 134 17.26 24.40 -18.04
N SER A 135 17.62 25.63 -18.39
CA SER A 135 18.95 26.21 -18.35
C SER A 135 19.56 26.11 -16.94
N GLU A 136 20.73 25.48 -16.85
CA GLU A 136 21.61 25.59 -15.67
C GLU A 136 22.33 26.94 -15.72
N ASP A 137 21.82 27.94 -15.00
CA ASP A 137 22.59 29.13 -14.64
C ASP A 137 23.62 28.73 -13.56
N LYS A 138 24.84 28.46 -14.01
CA LYS A 138 26.03 28.41 -13.15
C LYS A 138 26.65 29.79 -13.15
N GLU A 139 26.65 30.45 -11.99
CA GLU A 139 27.85 31.03 -11.35
C GLU A 139 27.41 31.94 -10.19
N ASN A 140 27.50 31.40 -8.97
CA ASN A 140 27.44 32.16 -7.74
C ASN A 140 28.89 32.31 -7.24
N PRO A 141 29.47 33.52 -7.19
CA PRO A 141 30.86 33.72 -6.78
C PRO A 141 30.98 33.66 -5.26
N ALA A 142 31.45 32.53 -4.73
CA ALA A 142 31.77 32.39 -3.32
C ALA A 142 33.30 32.34 -3.09
N LYS A 143 33.75 33.25 -2.21
CA LYS A 143 34.91 33.18 -1.29
C LYS A 143 36.22 33.81 -1.75
N LEU A 144 36.63 34.88 -1.05
CA LEU A 144 37.94 34.98 -0.38
C LEU A 144 37.98 36.24 0.51
N LEU A 145 37.66 36.08 1.80
CA LEU A 145 38.16 36.99 2.83
C LEU A 145 39.41 36.34 3.44
N LYS A 146 40.57 36.92 3.16
CA LYS A 146 41.84 36.66 3.86
C LYS A 146 41.88 37.60 5.06
N LEU A 147 41.86 37.03 6.27
CA LEU A 147 42.31 37.70 7.49
C LEU A 147 43.82 37.46 7.60
N ASN A 148 44.58 38.56 7.68
CA ASN A 148 45.85 38.67 8.38
C ASN A 148 46.01 40.14 8.78
#